data_AF-A0A0F9FYP2-F1
#
_entry.id   AF-A0A0F9FYP2-F1
#
_cell.length_a   1.000
_cell.length_b   1.000
_cell.length_c   1.000
_cell.angle_alpha   90.00
_cell.angle_beta   90.00
_cell.angle_gamma   90.00
#
_symmetry.space_group_name_H-M   'P 1'
#
loop_
_entity.id
_entity.type
_entity.pdbx_description
1 polymer ?
#
loop_
_entity_poly.entity_id
_entity_poly.type
_entity_poly.pdbx_seq_one_letter_code
_entity_poly.pdbx_strand_id
1 'polypeptide(L)'
;MTLTLDTHWIWDSWYAHDGERWHGYYLKAPKSLGDPELRHFNVSQGHAVSDDLINWEHLGTCLAPTDGPAFDDYTTWTGSVVQH
;
A
#
# COMPACT_ATOMS: atom_id res chain seq x y z
N MET A 1 6.20 -9.26 -14.20
CA MET A 1 6.69 -7.97 -13.69
C MET A 1 6.31 -7.92 -12.21
N THR A 2 7.02 -7.20 -11.37
CA THR A 2 6.61 -7.00 -9.97
C THR A 2 5.84 -5.69 -9.88
N LEU A 3 4.89 -5.56 -8.95
CA LEU A 3 4.23 -4.28 -8.70
C LEU A 3 5.27 -3.22 -8.32
N THR A 4 5.35 -2.15 -9.11
CA THR A 4 6.23 -1.01 -8.87
C THR A 4 5.48 0.29 -9.14
N LEU A 5 5.89 1.36 -8.48
CA LEU A 5 5.40 2.70 -8.74
C LEU A 5 6.57 3.63 -9.03
N ASP A 6 6.43 4.45 -10.08
CA ASP A 6 7.46 5.41 -10.47
C ASP A 6 7.66 6.46 -9.38
N THR A 7 6.59 6.90 -8.75
CA THR A 7 6.57 8.02 -7.80
C THR A 7 6.61 7.60 -6.33
N HIS A 8 6.48 6.31 -6.01
CA HIS A 8 6.39 5.83 -4.63
C HIS A 8 7.36 4.66 -4.36
N TRP A 9 7.94 4.63 -3.18
CA TRP A 9 8.50 3.41 -2.62
C TRP A 9 7.35 2.50 -2.18
N ILE A 10 7.49 1.20 -2.42
CA ILE A 10 6.60 0.15 -1.93
C ILE A 10 7.43 -0.82 -1.09
N TRP A 11 6.90 -1.27 0.04
CA TRP A 11 7.55 -2.30 0.85
C TRP A 11 6.55 -3.38 1.30
N ASP A 12 6.41 -3.62 2.61
CA ASP A 12 5.58 -4.67 3.19
C ASP A 12 4.24 -4.83 2.46
N SER A 13 3.88 -6.06 2.16
CA SER A 13 2.67 -6.39 1.40
C SER A 13 1.95 -7.61 1.98
N TRP A 14 0.63 -7.62 1.83
CA TRP A 14 -0.25 -8.70 2.24
C TRP A 14 -1.36 -8.90 1.21
N TYR A 15 -1.87 -10.13 1.11
CA TYR A 15 -2.69 -10.56 -0.02
C TYR A 15 -3.92 -11.35 0.42
N ALA A 16 -5.01 -11.20 -0.32
CA ALA A 16 -6.17 -12.09 -0.27
C ALA A 16 -6.62 -12.42 -1.70
N HIS A 17 -7.28 -13.56 -1.87
CA HIS A 17 -7.97 -13.91 -3.11
C HIS A 17 -9.47 -13.89 -2.82
N ASP A 18 -10.24 -13.17 -3.63
CA ASP A 18 -11.69 -13.00 -3.41
C ASP A 18 -12.55 -14.10 -4.07
N GLY A 19 -11.91 -15.00 -4.82
CA GLY A 19 -12.56 -16.06 -5.60
C GLY A 19 -12.51 -15.80 -7.11
N GLU A 20 -12.26 -14.56 -7.51
CA GLU A 20 -12.11 -14.13 -8.90
C GLU A 20 -10.69 -13.65 -9.19
N ARG A 21 -10.11 -12.80 -8.32
CA ARG A 21 -8.78 -12.22 -8.48
C ARG A 21 -8.04 -12.01 -7.16
N TRP A 22 -6.75 -11.72 -7.27
CA TRP A 22 -5.89 -11.36 -6.14
C TRP A 22 -6.02 -9.88 -5.80
N HIS A 23 -6.12 -9.60 -4.51
CA HIS A 23 -6.01 -8.28 -3.91
C HIS A 23 -4.68 -8.19 -3.18
N GLY A 24 -3.84 -7.24 -3.58
CA GLY A 24 -2.58 -6.90 -2.94
C GLY A 24 -2.69 -5.56 -2.24
N TYR A 25 -2.36 -5.54 -0.96
CA TYR A 25 -2.24 -4.34 -0.14
C TYR A 25 -0.79 -4.16 0.26
N TYR A 26 -0.34 -2.92 0.34
CA TYR A 26 1.08 -2.64 0.58
C TYR A 26 1.30 -1.26 1.17
N LEU A 27 2.38 -1.12 1.91
CA LEU A 27 2.82 0.18 2.40
C LEU A 27 3.52 0.97 1.28
N LYS A 28 3.24 2.27 1.20
CA LYS A 28 3.85 3.18 0.24
C LYS A 28 4.11 4.58 0.81
N ALA A 29 5.15 5.23 0.28
CA ALA A 29 5.53 6.60 0.59
C ALA A 29 6.09 7.29 -0.66
N PRO A 30 5.90 8.61 -0.83
CA PRO A 30 6.31 9.30 -2.04
C PRO A 30 7.84 9.44 -2.11
N LYS A 31 8.42 9.15 -3.28
CA LYS A 31 9.86 9.31 -3.54
C LYS A 31 10.31 10.78 -3.51
N SER A 32 9.38 11.73 -3.55
CA SER A 32 9.65 13.16 -3.41
C SER A 32 10.25 13.53 -2.05
N LEU A 33 10.21 12.64 -1.06
CA LEU A 33 10.90 12.80 0.22
C LEU A 33 12.43 12.82 0.08
N GLY A 34 12.96 12.28 -1.02
CA GLY A 34 14.41 12.25 -1.31
C GLY A 34 15.17 11.19 -0.51
N ASP A 35 15.03 11.21 0.82
CA ASP A 35 15.61 10.20 1.72
C ASP A 35 14.64 9.03 1.92
N PRO A 36 14.98 7.81 1.47
CA PRO A 36 14.11 6.65 1.62
C PRO A 36 13.82 6.32 3.09
N GLU A 37 14.67 6.65 4.06
CA GLU A 37 14.43 6.33 5.47
C GLU A 37 13.27 7.15 6.06
N LEU A 38 12.90 8.27 5.44
CA LEU A 38 11.72 9.05 5.80
C LEU A 38 10.40 8.33 5.48
N ARG A 39 10.43 7.26 4.66
CA ARG A 39 9.22 6.50 4.29
C ARG A 39 8.47 5.97 5.51
N HIS A 40 9.18 5.61 6.57
CA HIS A 40 8.61 5.03 7.79
C HIS A 40 7.70 6.00 8.57
N PHE A 41 7.86 7.31 8.34
CA PHE A 41 7.06 8.37 8.97
C PHE A 41 6.07 9.04 8.01
N ASN A 42 6.01 8.58 6.76
CA ASN A 42 5.18 9.18 5.70
C ASN A 42 4.39 8.08 4.96
N VAL A 43 3.80 7.15 5.73
CA VAL A 43 3.20 5.91 5.24
C VAL A 43 1.74 6.12 4.85
N SER A 44 1.37 5.61 3.68
CA SER A 44 0.00 5.30 3.29
C SER A 44 -0.07 3.85 2.80
N GLN A 45 -1.28 3.27 2.73
CA GLN A 45 -1.48 1.92 2.19
C GLN A 45 -2.09 2.00 0.80
N GLY A 46 -1.48 1.31 -0.16
CA GLY A 46 -2.01 1.15 -1.50
C GLY A 46 -2.77 -0.17 -1.68
N HIS A 47 -3.63 -0.21 -2.68
CA HIS A 47 -4.35 -1.40 -3.12
C HIS A 47 -4.13 -1.60 -4.62
N ALA A 48 -3.78 -2.82 -5.01
CA ALA A 48 -3.69 -3.27 -6.37
C ALA A 48 -4.36 -4.64 -6.53
N VAL A 49 -4.75 -4.97 -7.75
CA VAL A 49 -5.42 -6.23 -8.08
C VAL A 49 -4.73 -6.92 -9.25
N SER A 50 -4.78 -8.25 -9.27
CA SER A 50 -4.09 -9.06 -10.28
C SER A 50 -4.79 -10.39 -10.48
N ASP A 51 -4.81 -10.88 -11.72
CA ASP A 51 -5.42 -12.17 -12.03
C ASP A 51 -4.35 -13.30 -12.07
N ASP A 52 -3.06 -12.94 -12.10
CA ASP A 52 -1.95 -13.87 -12.30
C ASP A 52 -0.74 -13.64 -11.36
N LEU A 53 -0.85 -12.70 -10.41
CA LEU A 53 0.21 -12.24 -9.49
C LEU A 53 1.43 -11.60 -10.17
N ILE A 54 1.37 -11.37 -11.48
CA ILE A 54 2.47 -10.85 -12.31
C ILE A 54 2.09 -9.49 -12.87
N ASN A 55 0.85 -9.33 -13.33
CA ASN A 55 0.32 -8.11 -13.90
C ASN A 55 -0.62 -7.47 -12.89
N TRP A 56 -0.27 -6.28 -12.44
CA TRP A 56 -0.99 -5.58 -11.37
C TRP A 56 -1.64 -4.31 -11.89
N GLU A 57 -2.92 -4.16 -11.60
CA GLU A 57 -3.68 -2.92 -11.77
C GLU A 57 -3.68 -2.16 -10.44
N HIS A 58 -3.14 -0.95 -10.43
CA HIS A 58 -3.07 -0.12 -9.24
C HIS A 58 -4.38 0.65 -9.03
N LEU A 59 -5.09 0.38 -7.93
CA LEU A 59 -6.39 0.99 -7.63
C LEU A 59 -6.30 2.30 -6.83
N GLY A 60 -5.16 2.56 -6.17
CA GLY A 60 -4.94 3.82 -5.46
C GLY A 60 -4.49 3.63 -4.02
N THR A 61 -4.66 4.70 -3.24
CA THR A 61 -4.49 4.67 -1.78
C THR A 61 -5.80 4.18 -1.15
N CYS A 62 -5.75 3.10 -0.37
CA CYS A 62 -6.91 2.59 0.37
C CYS A 62 -6.96 3.04 1.83
N LEU A 63 -5.80 3.37 2.42
CA LEU A 63 -5.70 3.93 3.76
C LEU A 63 -4.64 5.03 3.78
N ALA A 64 -4.96 6.17 4.37
CA ALA A 64 -4.04 7.27 4.59
C ALA A 64 -4.23 7.81 6.02
N PRO A 65 -3.21 8.46 6.60
CA PRO A 65 -3.39 9.18 7.86
C PRO A 65 -4.53 10.19 7.76
N THR A 66 -5.35 10.27 8.79
CA THR A 66 -6.44 11.25 8.88
C THR A 66 -5.85 12.66 9.08
N ASP A 67 -6.54 13.70 8.60
CA ASP A 67 -6.17 15.07 8.93
C ASP A 67 -6.23 15.29 10.45
N GLY A 68 -5.13 15.76 11.03
CA GLY A 68 -5.01 15.91 12.48
C GLY A 68 -5.83 17.05 13.09
N PRO A 69 -6.14 16.98 14.41
CA PRO A 69 -5.74 15.93 15.33
C PRO A 69 -6.71 14.72 15.31
N ALA A 70 -6.17 13.52 15.13
CA ALA A 70 -6.92 12.25 15.19
C ALA A 70 -6.05 11.12 15.77
N PHE A 71 -6.66 10.01 16.17
CA PHE A 71 -5.89 8.89 16.75
C PHE A 71 -4.99 8.17 15.72
N ASP A 72 -5.26 8.38 14.42
CA ASP A 72 -4.62 7.77 13.26
C ASP A 72 -4.02 8.83 12.30
N ASP A 73 -3.69 10.03 12.81
CA ASP A 73 -3.20 11.17 12.02
C ASP A 73 -1.69 11.14 11.67
N TYR A 74 -0.99 10.05 12.01
CA TYR A 74 0.45 9.95 11.79
C TYR A 74 0.85 8.81 10.85
N THR A 75 0.84 7.57 11.32
CA THR A 75 1.24 6.43 10.49
C THR A 75 0.42 5.18 10.79
N THR A 76 0.04 4.48 9.73
CA THR A 76 -0.57 3.14 9.77
C THR A 76 0.36 2.15 9.08
N TRP A 77 0.69 1.06 9.77
CA TRP A 77 1.73 0.11 9.34
C TRP A 77 1.11 -1.23 8.92
N THR A 78 1.98 -2.21 8.70
CA THR A 78 1.68 -3.56 8.23
C THR A 78 0.57 -4.21 9.02
N GLY A 79 -0.28 -4.94 8.32
CA GLY A 79 -1.36 -5.72 8.91
C GLY A 79 -1.59 -7.02 8.15
N SER A 80 -2.84 -7.44 8.11
CA SER A 80 -3.31 -8.57 7.33
C SER A 80 -4.66 -8.22 6.69
N VAL A 81 -5.02 -8.95 5.63
CA VAL A 81 -6.36 -8.90 5.04
C VAL A 81 -6.97 -10.29 5.15
N VAL A 82 -8.26 -10.34 5.47
CA VAL A 82 -9.04 -11.57 5.49
C VAL A 82 -10.25 -11.36 4.61
N GLN A 83 -10.45 -12.27 3.66
CA GLN A 83 -11.72 -12.38 2.94
C GLN A 83 -12.59 -13.41 3.67
N HIS A 84 -13.82 -13.01 4.00
CA HIS A 84 -14.81 -13.85 4.69
C HIS A 84 -15.70 -14.61 3.70
#